data_AF-A0A5P8VRS6-F1
#
_entry.id   AF-A0A5P8VRS6-F1
#
_cell.length_a   1.000
_cell.length_b   1.000
_cell.length_c   1.000
_cell.angle_alpha   90.00
_cell.angle_beta   90.00
_cell.angle_gamma   90.00
#
_symmetry.space_group_name_H-M   'P 1'
#
loop_
_entity.id
_entity.type
_entity.pdbx_description
1 polymer ?
#
loop_
_entity_poly.entity_id
_entity_poly.type
_entity_poly.pdbx_seq_one_letter_code
_entity_poly.pdbx_strand_id
1 'polypeptide(L)' 'MTGIGKGIKPRDRIVLRQGCESSQYQVEEIDYYSDPSDMWIALLKQVPID' A
#
# COMPACT_ATOMS: atom_id res chain seq x y z
N MET A 1 0.60 -3.21 -6.15
CA MET A 1 0.06 -4.04 -5.05
C MET A 1 -1.45 -3.85 -5.00
N THR A 2 -2.23 -4.91 -4.78
CA THR A 2 -3.68 -4.82 -4.56
C THR A 2 -4.00 -5.03 -3.09
N GLY A 3 -5.02 -4.35 -2.58
CA GLY A 3 -5.45 -4.47 -1.19
C GLY A 3 -6.92 -4.09 -1.01
N ILE A 4 -7.42 -4.32 0.20
CA ILE A 4 -8.78 -3.99 0.63
C ILE A 4 -8.69 -3.08 1.86
N GLY A 5 -9.48 -2.02 1.88
CA GLY A 5 -9.52 -1.00 2.92
C GLY A 5 -9.56 0.41 2.34
N LYS A 6 -10.15 1.35 3.07
CA LYS A 6 -10.30 2.75 2.61
C LYS A 6 -9.31 3.68 3.31
N GLY A 7 -9.00 4.80 2.65
CA GLY A 7 -8.28 5.92 3.26
C GLY A 7 -6.78 5.95 2.98
N ILE A 8 -6.26 5.05 2.14
CA ILE A 8 -4.86 5.10 1.68
C ILE A 8 -4.72 6.20 0.62
N LYS A 9 -3.63 6.95 0.71
CA LYS A 9 -3.30 8.07 -0.17
C LYS A 9 -1.86 8.00 -0.65
N PRO A 10 -1.52 8.71 -1.74
CA PRO A 10 -0.12 8.93 -2.09
C PRO A 10 0.66 9.47 -0.89
N ARG A 11 1.90 8.99 -0.74
CA ARG A 11 2.84 9.23 0.39
C ARG A 11 2.56 8.46 1.67
N ASP A 12 1.49 7.69 1.76
CA ASP A 12 1.32 6.74 2.86
C ASP A 12 2.38 5.64 2.80
N ARG A 13 2.67 5.03 3.96
CA ARG A 13 3.60 3.90 4.06
C ARG A 13 2.84 2.60 4.30
N ILE A 14 3.10 1.61 3.45
CA ILE A 14 2.67 0.22 3.62
C ILE A 14 3.83 -0.56 4.22
N VAL A 15 3.58 -1.20 5.36
CA VAL A 15 4.54 -2.08 6.02
C VAL A 15 4.10 -3.53 5.80
N LEU A 16 4.88 -4.27 5.02
CA LEU A 16 4.71 -5.71 4.88
C LEU A 16 5.55 -6.40 5.96
N ARG A 17 4.92 -7.32 6.69
CA ARG A 17 5.60 -8.17 7.67
C ARG A 17 5.48 -9.62 7.22
N GLN A 18 6.61 -10.29 7.06
CA GLN A 18 6.68 -11.71 6.72
C GLN A 18 7.54 -12.41 7.77
N GLY A 19 6.90 -12.94 8.81
CA GLY A 19 7.61 -13.46 9.98
C GLY A 19 8.40 -12.36 10.70
N CYS A 20 9.72 -12.54 10.80
CA CYS A 20 10.64 -11.56 11.39
C CYS A 20 11.08 -10.46 10.40
N GLU A 21 10.85 -10.66 9.11
CA GLU A 21 11.21 -9.68 8.09
C GLU A 21 10.13 -8.62 7.98
N SER A 22 10.57 -7.37 7.85
CA SER A 22 9.69 -6.27 7.50
C SER A 22 10.23 -5.58 6.25
N SER A 23 9.33 -4.99 5.48
CA SER A 23 9.66 -4.16 4.34
C SER A 23 8.70 -2.98 4.30
N GLN A 24 9.24 -1.79 4.07
CA GLN A 24 8.45 -0.57 3.95
C GLN A 24 8.36 -0.14 2.49
N TYR A 25 7.16 0.31 2.13
CA TYR A 25 6.86 0.82 0.81
C TYR A 25 6.12 2.14 0.94
N GLN A 26 6.49 3.14 0.15
CA GLN A 26 5.72 4.35 -0.01
C GLN A 26 4.74 4.20 -1.17
N VAL A 27 3.51 4.65 -0.98
CA VAL A 27 2.50 4.75 -2.05
C VAL A 27 2.86 5.92 -2.95
N GLU A 28 3.17 5.67 -4.21
CA GLU A 28 3.38 6.72 -5.22
C GLU A 28 2.04 7.11 -5.83
N GLU A 29 1.27 6.11 -6.27
CA GLU A 29 -0.05 6.28 -6.89
C GLU A 29 -1.01 5.20 -6.35
N ILE A 30 -2.31 5.52 -6.33
CA ILE A 30 -3.35 4.60 -5.88
C ILE A 30 -4.65 4.85 -6.65
N ASP A 31 -5.25 3.76 -7.12
CA ASP A 31 -6.54 3.75 -7.76
C ASP A 31 -7.50 2.85 -6.98
N TYR A 32 -8.69 3.37 -6.72
CA TYR A 32 -9.77 2.63 -6.07
C TYR A 32 -10.70 2.01 -7.12
N TYR A 33 -11.06 0.75 -6.92
CA TYR A 33 -12.09 0.11 -7.73
C TYR A 33 -13.47 0.65 -7.35
N SER A 34 -14.39 0.65 -8.31
CA SER A 34 -15.77 1.08 -8.08
C SER A 34 -16.60 0.04 -7.32
N ASP A 35 -16.31 -1.24 -7.52
CA ASP A 35 -16.98 -2.36 -6.86
C ASP A 35 -16.01 -3.55 -6.69
N PRO A 36 -15.68 -3.99 -5.46
CA PRO A 36 -16.07 -3.36 -4.20
C PRO A 36 -15.27 -2.06 -3.96
N SER A 37 -15.95 -1.02 -3.46
CA SER A 37 -15.41 0.35 -3.31
C SER A 37 -14.24 0.51 -2.32
N ASP A 38 -13.91 -0.54 -1.58
CA ASP A 38 -12.80 -0.61 -0.65
C ASP A 38 -11.59 -1.35 -1.23
N MET A 39 -11.70 -1.93 -2.43
CA MET A 39 -10.54 -2.50 -3.11
C MET A 39 -9.76 -1.40 -3.82
N TRP A 40 -8.44 -1.53 -3.83
CA TRP A 40 -7.55 -0.62 -4.53
C TRP A 40 -6.34 -1.34 -5.11
N ILE A 41 -5.72 -0.69 -6.09
CA ILE A 41 -4.42 -1.02 -6.62
C ILE A 41 -3.50 0.18 -6.44
N ALA A 42 -2.29 -0.04 -5.94
CA ALA A 42 -1.31 1.00 -5.69
C ALA A 42 0.02 0.68 -6.35
N LEU A 43 0.65 1.72 -6.91
CA LEU A 43 2.04 1.73 -7.30
C LEU A 43 2.89 2.05 -6.07
N LEU A 44 3.84 1.16 -5.77
CA LEU A 44 4.64 1.23 -4.55
C LEU A 44 6.12 1.39 -4.88
N LYS A 45 6.80 2.22 -4.09
CA LYS A 45 8.26 2.34 -4.09
C LYS A 45 8.82 1.82 -2.77
N GLN A 46 9.73 0.86 -2.83
CA GLN A 46 10.39 0.38 -1.62
C GLN A 46 11.22 1.49 -1.01
N VAL A 47 11.13 1.65 0.32
CA VAL A 47 11.88 2.63 1.08
C VAL A 47 12.66 1.95 2.22
N PRO A 48 13.81 2.51 2.65
CA PRO A 48 14.53 2.01 3.81
C PRO A 48 13.65 1.95 5.05
N ILE A 49 13.96 1.00 5.92
CA ILE A 49 13.34 0.86 7.24
C ILE A 49 14.17 1.74 8.17
N ASP A 50 13.53 2.77 8.73
CA ASP A 50 14.13 3.68 9.73
C ASP A 50 14.44 2.94 11.04
#